data_AF-A0A7J3A7X7-F1
#
_entry.id   AF-A0A7J3A7X7-F1
#
_cell.length_a   1.000
_cell.length_b   1.000
_cell.length_c   1.000
_cell.angle_alpha   90.00
_cell.angle_beta   90.00
_cell.angle_gamma   90.00
#
_symmetry.space_group_name_H-M   'P 1'
#
loop_
_entity.id
_entity.type
_entity.pdbx_description
1 polymer ?
#
loop_
_entity_poly.entity_id
_entity_poly.type
_entity_poly.pdbx_seq_one_letter_code
_entity_poly.pdbx_strand_id
1 'polypeptide(L)'
;MIIHIGLDDTDSKTGGCTTYTATEAAKQIIKENLARFLDYPKLIRLNPNIPWKTRGNGAVALTLEAEKPEAVFQAVCRSVQATLSTHIDAAVILVSDEEVGHLKQFAEKALHTIVAMSEARSLCKKAGAYVKLWGKGSGLKGALAAVGNRLDGDHTYELLAYRRPEYWGKPRGIDSTSVYTMDKQLGKAVFNNYDPETGRILITPHGPDPVYFGIRGEAPEVLIEALSLLKLNEPIDRWVIFRTNQGTAQHLMNELNPKSLKAYDSGYVRGIVSSRAAIERGGHLFITIEAQSIPIKCAVYEPTGPFRKIFQQLVEGDLIEVGGGVRRATAKHPKVLNVEYLKIIQLKKVLLPKKPICDLCKKPMKSKGSGGYYECRKCGSKKRATEFIEVPRSLKEGVYLPPPRAHRHLTKPLQRWGLEKHGWDGKMISKWYWFSDLGDL
;
A
#
# COMPACT_ATOMS: atom_id res chain seq x y z
N MET A 1 23.84 -4.75 24.08
CA MET A 1 22.54 -4.07 24.28
C MET A 1 21.74 -4.07 22.99
N ILE A 2 20.40 -4.07 23.07
CA ILE A 2 19.53 -4.02 21.88
C ILE A 2 19.34 -2.56 21.47
N ILE A 3 19.58 -2.29 20.18
CA ILE A 3 19.49 -0.96 19.57
C ILE A 3 18.68 -1.01 18.28
N HIS A 4 18.10 0.14 17.93
CA HIS A 4 17.34 0.31 16.70
C HIS A 4 17.89 1.50 15.94
N ILE A 5 18.19 1.29 14.66
CA ILE A 5 18.69 2.32 13.77
C ILE A 5 17.62 2.60 12.72
N GLY A 6 17.23 3.86 12.57
CA GLY A 6 16.31 4.29 11.51
C GLY A 6 17.02 5.15 10.47
N LEU A 7 16.70 4.98 9.19
CA LEU A 7 17.15 5.85 8.11
C LEU A 7 16.05 6.14 7.07
N ASP A 8 16.03 7.35 6.52
CA ASP A 8 15.08 7.79 5.49
C ASP A 8 15.66 8.97 4.67
N ASP A 9 15.03 9.26 3.53
CA ASP A 9 15.37 10.33 2.59
C ASP A 9 16.85 10.28 2.14
N THR A 10 17.40 9.09 1.84
CA THR A 10 18.71 8.97 1.19
C THR A 10 18.62 8.90 -0.35
N ASP A 11 17.40 8.93 -0.89
CA ASP A 11 17.08 9.01 -2.30
C ASP A 11 16.53 10.39 -2.72
N SER A 12 16.70 10.71 -4.00
CA SER A 12 16.11 11.85 -4.66
C SER A 12 15.44 11.43 -5.96
N LYS A 13 14.71 12.34 -6.62
CA LYS A 13 14.09 12.06 -7.92
C LYS A 13 15.11 11.77 -9.03
N THR A 14 16.38 12.16 -8.83
CA THR A 14 17.46 12.06 -9.81
C THR A 14 18.44 10.93 -9.50
N GLY A 15 18.33 10.27 -8.35
CA GLY A 15 19.16 9.11 -8.02
C GLY A 15 19.21 8.80 -6.52
N GLY A 16 19.84 7.68 -6.17
CA GLY A 16 19.88 7.15 -4.81
C GLY A 16 18.73 6.19 -4.50
N CYS A 17 18.82 5.47 -3.39
CA CYS A 17 17.78 4.53 -2.93
C CYS A 17 17.96 4.23 -1.44
N THR A 18 16.97 4.57 -0.61
CA THR A 18 17.01 4.32 0.84
C THR A 18 17.30 2.86 1.20
N THR A 19 16.76 1.89 0.46
CA THR A 19 17.03 0.47 0.71
C THR A 19 18.42 0.04 0.24
N TYR A 20 18.97 0.64 -0.82
CA TYR A 20 20.37 0.40 -1.23
C TYR A 20 21.34 0.91 -0.17
N THR A 21 21.14 2.14 0.32
CA THR A 21 21.94 2.70 1.42
C THR A 21 21.85 1.84 2.68
N ALA A 22 20.66 1.36 3.05
CA ALA A 22 20.50 0.44 4.17
C ALA A 22 21.23 -0.90 3.94
N THR A 23 21.25 -1.38 2.70
CA THR A 23 21.96 -2.60 2.29
C THR A 23 23.48 -2.42 2.42
N GLU A 24 24.03 -1.27 2.03
CA GLU A 24 25.45 -0.96 2.26
C GLU A 24 25.79 -0.87 3.74
N ALA A 25 24.91 -0.26 4.53
CA ALA A 25 25.08 -0.19 5.98
C ALA A 25 25.06 -1.58 6.63
N ALA A 26 24.13 -2.45 6.23
CA ALA A 26 24.06 -3.82 6.71
C ALA A 26 25.31 -4.61 6.34
N LYS A 27 25.77 -4.49 5.10
CA LYS A 27 27.01 -5.09 4.62
C LYS A 27 28.22 -4.66 5.44
N GLN A 28 28.33 -3.37 5.75
CA GLN A 28 29.43 -2.84 6.55
C GLN A 28 29.40 -3.39 7.98
N ILE A 29 28.22 -3.43 8.61
CA ILE A 29 28.06 -4.00 9.96
C ILE A 29 28.48 -5.47 10.01
N ILE A 30 28.08 -6.26 9.01
CA ILE A 30 28.42 -7.68 8.89
C ILE A 30 29.93 -7.85 8.67
N LYS A 31 30.51 -7.15 7.69
CA LYS A 31 31.93 -7.25 7.34
C LYS A 31 32.85 -6.87 8.49
N GLU A 32 32.49 -5.84 9.26
CA GLU A 32 33.28 -5.35 10.40
C GLU A 32 32.90 -6.05 11.73
N ASN A 33 31.97 -7.01 11.72
CA ASN A 33 31.44 -7.70 12.90
C ASN A 33 31.03 -6.76 14.05
N LEU A 34 30.36 -5.65 13.71
CA LEU A 34 30.05 -4.60 14.70
C LEU A 34 28.83 -4.92 15.58
N ALA A 35 27.90 -5.72 15.06
CA ALA A 35 26.64 -6.06 15.72
C ALA A 35 25.99 -7.30 15.12
N ARG A 36 25.16 -7.97 15.90
CA ARG A 36 24.32 -9.09 15.47
C ARG A 36 22.93 -8.61 15.08
N PHE A 37 22.43 -9.03 13.92
CA PHE A 37 21.04 -8.76 13.52
C PHE A 37 20.07 -9.63 14.34
N LEU A 38 19.02 -9.01 14.87
CA LEU A 38 17.94 -9.69 15.62
C LEU A 38 16.65 -9.85 14.80
N ASP A 39 16.59 -9.20 13.64
CA ASP A 39 15.47 -9.18 12.73
C ASP A 39 16.00 -8.84 11.32
N TYR A 40 15.21 -9.14 10.29
CA TYR A 40 15.46 -8.63 8.96
C TYR A 40 15.47 -7.09 8.99
N PRO A 41 16.25 -6.43 8.13
CA PRO A 41 16.03 -5.01 7.86
C PRO A 41 14.55 -4.76 7.56
N LYS A 42 13.96 -3.79 8.26
CA LYS A 42 12.55 -3.45 8.10
C LYS A 42 12.38 -2.37 7.05
N LEU A 43 11.60 -2.64 6.01
CA LEU A 43 11.18 -1.63 5.03
C LEU A 43 9.76 -1.15 5.37
N ILE A 44 9.66 0.06 5.91
CA ILE A 44 8.42 0.65 6.40
C ILE A 44 7.93 1.70 5.40
N ARG A 45 6.81 1.40 4.73
CA ARG A 45 6.09 2.37 3.90
C ARG A 45 5.24 3.26 4.80
N LEU A 46 5.40 4.56 4.68
CA LEU A 46 4.66 5.57 5.43
C LEU A 46 3.42 6.02 4.65
N ASN A 47 2.73 7.07 5.12
CA ASN A 47 1.55 7.62 4.46
C ASN A 47 1.82 7.87 2.96
N PRO A 48 1.18 7.14 2.06
CA PRO A 48 1.55 7.22 0.65
C PRO A 48 0.98 8.49 -0.02
N ASN A 49 0.10 9.24 0.65
CA ASN A 49 -0.57 10.44 0.13
C ASN A 49 0.21 11.74 0.29
N ILE A 50 1.46 11.69 0.78
CA ILE A 50 2.31 12.87 0.97
C ILE A 50 2.91 13.33 -0.37
N PRO A 51 2.58 14.53 -0.88
CA PRO A 51 2.87 14.89 -2.27
C PRO A 51 4.33 15.30 -2.53
N TRP A 52 5.09 15.65 -1.49
CA TRP A 52 6.50 16.06 -1.61
C TRP A 52 7.50 14.91 -1.38
N LYS A 53 7.03 13.68 -1.16
CA LYS A 53 7.88 12.49 -1.01
C LYS A 53 8.06 11.75 -2.34
N THR A 54 9.11 10.94 -2.44
CA THR A 54 9.36 10.09 -3.61
C THR A 54 8.29 9.00 -3.74
N ARG A 55 8.21 8.37 -4.92
CA ARG A 55 7.22 7.32 -5.18
C ARG A 55 7.47 6.16 -4.22
N GLY A 56 6.58 6.00 -3.25
CA GLY A 56 6.59 4.90 -2.30
C GLY A 56 6.92 5.28 -0.85
N ASN A 57 7.38 6.50 -0.55
CA ASN A 57 7.54 7.05 0.81
C ASN A 57 7.97 6.00 1.86
N GLY A 58 9.16 5.41 1.68
CA GLY A 58 9.63 4.27 2.47
C GLY A 58 10.89 4.61 3.26
N ALA A 59 10.90 4.24 4.53
CA ALA A 59 12.03 4.36 5.45
C ALA A 59 12.49 2.96 5.90
N VAL A 60 13.72 2.85 6.39
CA VAL A 60 14.29 1.57 6.84
C VAL A 60 14.63 1.61 8.32
N ALA A 61 14.40 0.51 9.02
CA ALA A 61 14.90 0.29 10.37
C ALA A 61 15.70 -1.02 10.49
N LEU A 62 16.77 -0.98 11.28
CA LEU A 62 17.59 -2.14 11.65
C LEU A 62 17.39 -2.41 13.14
N THR A 63 17.38 -3.68 13.54
CA THR A 63 17.29 -4.08 14.95
C THR A 63 18.46 -5.00 15.26
N LEU A 64 19.33 -4.55 16.16
CA LEU A 64 20.66 -5.10 16.34
C LEU A 64 20.96 -5.30 17.83
N GLU A 65 21.76 -6.31 18.12
CA GLU A 65 22.48 -6.43 19.38
C GLU A 65 23.92 -5.99 19.17
N ALA A 66 24.35 -4.97 19.91
CA ALA A 66 25.69 -4.40 19.80
C ALA A 66 26.31 -4.17 21.18
N GLU A 67 27.62 -4.36 21.28
CA GLU A 67 28.40 -3.97 22.47
C GLU A 67 28.72 -2.47 22.46
N LYS A 68 28.98 -1.90 21.28
CA LYS A 68 29.36 -0.49 21.07
C LYS A 68 28.39 0.19 20.10
N PRO A 69 27.19 0.60 20.55
CA PRO A 69 26.19 1.27 19.69
C PRO A 69 26.71 2.43 18.88
N GLU A 70 27.61 3.23 19.45
CA GLU A 70 28.20 4.41 18.82
C GLU A 70 29.03 4.01 17.60
N ALA A 71 29.78 2.91 17.68
CA ALA A 71 30.56 2.40 16.56
C ALA A 71 29.65 1.97 15.40
N VAL A 72 28.54 1.29 15.71
CA VAL A 72 27.52 0.92 14.73
C VAL A 72 26.90 2.17 14.10
N PHE A 73 26.52 3.16 14.91
CA PHE A 73 25.94 4.41 14.41
C PHE A 73 26.90 5.15 13.47
N GLN A 74 28.18 5.23 13.82
CA GLN A 74 29.20 5.84 12.96
C GLN A 74 29.40 5.05 11.65
N ALA A 75 29.38 3.72 11.70
CA ALA A 75 29.46 2.89 10.50
C ALA A 75 28.29 3.17 9.55
N VAL A 76 27.05 3.16 10.07
CA VAL A 76 25.86 3.51 9.27
C VAL A 76 25.97 4.91 8.69
N CYS A 77 26.42 5.89 9.48
CA CYS A 77 26.60 7.26 8.99
C CYS A 77 27.63 7.34 7.85
N ARG A 78 28.71 6.55 7.90
CA ARG A 78 29.70 6.45 6.81
C ARG A 78 29.07 5.84 5.56
N SER A 79 28.31 4.75 5.68
CA SER A 79 27.65 4.11 4.53
C SER A 79 26.62 5.05 3.88
N VAL A 80 25.88 5.80 4.70
CA VAL A 80 24.97 6.83 4.22
C VAL A 80 25.75 7.88 3.45
N GLN A 81 26.77 8.50 4.06
CA GLN A 81 27.62 9.51 3.42
C GLN A 81 28.23 9.05 2.09
N ALA A 82 28.62 7.78 1.98
CA ALA A 82 29.21 7.20 0.77
C ALA A 82 28.20 6.95 -0.37
N THR A 83 26.90 6.86 -0.05
CA THR A 83 25.84 6.54 -1.03
C THR A 83 24.93 7.72 -1.34
N LEU A 84 25.17 8.89 -0.73
CA LEU A 84 24.38 10.10 -0.96
C LEU A 84 24.50 10.58 -2.42
N SER A 85 23.36 10.71 -3.09
CA SER A 85 23.21 11.52 -4.30
C SER A 85 23.18 13.05 -3.99
N THR A 86 23.03 13.88 -5.01
CA THR A 86 22.85 15.33 -4.82
C THR A 86 21.41 15.65 -4.37
N HIS A 87 21.25 16.70 -3.55
CA HIS A 87 19.96 17.22 -3.06
C HIS A 87 19.13 16.27 -2.19
N ILE A 88 19.66 15.93 -1.01
CA ILE A 88 18.99 14.99 -0.09
C ILE A 88 18.89 15.55 1.32
N ASP A 89 17.80 15.17 1.97
CA ASP A 89 17.41 15.60 3.31
C ASP A 89 17.46 14.42 4.29
N ALA A 90 18.49 13.57 4.14
CA ALA A 90 18.64 12.31 4.86
C ALA A 90 18.74 12.47 6.37
N ALA A 91 18.34 11.42 7.09
CA ALA A 91 18.57 11.31 8.52
C ALA A 91 18.89 9.87 8.93
N VAL A 92 19.75 9.74 9.93
CA VAL A 92 19.98 8.49 10.67
C VAL A 92 19.71 8.77 12.15
N ILE A 93 18.98 7.86 12.78
CA ILE A 93 18.81 7.84 14.24
C ILE A 93 19.27 6.52 14.83
N LEU A 94 19.71 6.53 16.08
CA LEU A 94 19.83 5.33 16.91
C LEU A 94 19.15 5.57 18.25
N VAL A 95 18.37 4.58 18.68
CA VAL A 95 17.72 4.52 19.99
C VAL A 95 17.90 3.15 20.64
N SER A 96 17.87 3.07 21.97
CA SER A 96 17.79 1.80 22.72
C SER A 96 16.40 1.18 22.60
N ASP A 97 16.28 -0.14 22.82
CA ASP A 97 14.98 -0.86 22.77
C ASP A 97 13.94 -0.31 23.76
N GLU A 98 14.39 0.09 24.95
CA GLU A 98 13.54 0.69 26.02
C GLU A 98 12.80 1.95 25.54
N GLU A 99 13.41 2.72 24.64
CA GLU A 99 12.88 4.00 24.17
C GLU A 99 11.97 3.88 22.94
N VAL A 100 11.93 2.71 22.29
CA VAL A 100 11.09 2.49 21.09
C VAL A 100 9.61 2.69 21.38
N GLY A 101 9.16 2.40 22.61
CA GLY A 101 7.79 2.62 23.06
C GLY A 101 7.31 4.07 22.85
N HIS A 102 8.20 5.05 23.04
CA HIS A 102 7.89 6.46 22.83
C HIS A 102 7.65 6.82 21.36
N LEU A 103 8.07 5.99 20.41
CA LEU A 103 7.98 6.25 18.98
C LEU A 103 6.75 5.61 18.32
N LYS A 104 6.08 4.66 18.99
CA LYS A 104 4.95 3.89 18.41
C LYS A 104 3.82 4.78 17.90
N GLN A 105 3.33 5.69 18.74
CA GLN A 105 2.24 6.61 18.37
C GLN A 105 2.64 7.52 17.21
N PHE A 106 3.90 7.96 17.16
CA PHE A 106 4.40 8.78 16.06
C PHE A 106 4.46 8.00 14.75
N ALA A 107 4.90 6.74 14.79
CA ALA A 107 4.93 5.85 13.63
C ALA A 107 3.52 5.58 13.08
N GLU A 108 2.55 5.31 13.94
CA GLU A 108 1.14 5.16 13.55
C GLU A 108 0.61 6.45 12.90
N LYS A 109 0.85 7.60 13.52
CA LYS A 109 0.45 8.90 12.96
C LYS A 109 1.09 9.16 11.58
N ALA A 110 2.34 8.76 11.38
CA ALA A 110 3.06 8.91 10.11
C ALA A 110 2.52 8.02 8.97
N LEU A 111 1.71 7.00 9.27
CA LEU A 111 0.97 6.20 8.29
C LEU A 111 -0.34 6.88 7.84
N HIS A 112 -0.96 7.65 8.73
CA HIS A 112 -2.32 8.15 8.54
C HIS A 112 -2.40 9.64 8.22
N THR A 113 -1.43 10.46 8.60
CA THR A 113 -1.51 11.92 8.40
C THR A 113 -0.11 12.55 8.25
N ILE A 114 -0.07 13.88 8.14
CA ILE A 114 1.19 14.64 8.13
C ILE A 114 1.71 14.78 9.56
N VAL A 115 2.99 14.44 9.76
CA VAL A 115 3.71 14.63 11.03
C VAL A 115 4.65 15.82 10.96
N ALA A 116 4.77 16.55 12.08
CA ALA A 116 5.56 17.77 12.18
C ALA A 116 7.04 17.49 12.50
N MET A 117 7.94 18.34 11.99
CA MET A 117 9.37 18.25 12.33
C MET A 117 9.66 18.58 13.80
N SER A 118 8.89 19.47 14.41
CA SER A 118 9.03 19.83 15.83
C SER A 118 8.72 18.63 16.74
N GLU A 119 7.67 17.89 16.43
CA GLU A 119 7.29 16.65 17.10
C GLU A 119 8.41 15.59 17.00
N ALA A 120 8.95 15.38 15.79
CA ALA A 120 10.08 14.47 15.56
C ALA A 120 11.32 14.85 16.39
N ARG A 121 11.69 16.14 16.42
CA ARG A 121 12.83 16.62 17.21
C ARG A 121 12.60 16.46 18.72
N SER A 122 11.38 16.69 19.19
CA SER A 122 11.03 16.50 20.60
C SER A 122 11.15 15.04 21.02
N LEU A 123 10.73 14.11 20.16
CA LEU A 123 10.85 12.68 20.43
C LEU A 123 12.30 12.22 20.47
N CYS A 124 13.16 12.72 19.58
CA CYS A 124 14.60 12.40 19.64
C CYS A 124 15.23 12.82 20.96
N LYS A 125 14.91 14.03 21.46
CA LYS A 125 15.39 14.52 22.75
C LYS A 125 14.89 13.64 23.90
N LYS A 126 13.59 13.29 23.87
CA LYS A 126 12.97 12.45 24.91
C LYS A 126 13.61 11.05 24.95
N ALA A 127 13.88 10.47 23.79
CA ALA A 127 14.44 9.13 23.64
C ALA A 127 15.97 9.07 23.80
N GLY A 128 16.64 10.19 24.11
CA GLY A 128 18.11 10.24 24.15
C GLY A 128 18.78 9.80 22.84
N ALA A 129 18.11 10.02 21.70
CA ALA A 129 18.52 9.43 20.43
C ALA A 129 19.83 10.03 19.91
N TYR A 130 20.69 9.17 19.36
CA TYR A 130 21.78 9.63 18.50
C TYR A 130 21.17 10.05 17.16
N VAL A 131 21.54 11.22 16.65
CA VAL A 131 20.94 11.77 15.42
C VAL A 131 22.02 12.36 14.53
N LYS A 132 22.01 11.97 13.25
CA LYS A 132 22.81 12.58 12.19
C LYS A 132 21.88 13.00 11.07
N LEU A 133 21.98 14.28 10.68
CA LEU A 133 21.17 14.88 9.63
C LEU A 133 22.05 15.36 8.48
N TRP A 134 21.53 15.23 7.27
CA TRP A 134 22.06 15.85 6.06
C TRP A 134 20.99 16.76 5.44
N GLY A 135 21.41 17.82 4.76
CA GLY A 135 20.49 18.81 4.20
C GLY A 135 19.58 19.43 5.26
N LYS A 136 18.28 19.50 4.98
CA LYS A 136 17.24 19.97 5.92
C LYS A 136 16.83 18.91 6.94
N GLY A 137 17.26 17.65 6.76
CA GLY A 137 17.00 16.54 7.68
C GLY A 137 15.52 16.12 7.74
N SER A 138 14.76 16.23 6.65
CA SER A 138 13.34 15.83 6.60
C SER A 138 13.14 14.33 6.80
N GLY A 139 14.16 13.52 6.51
CA GLY A 139 14.21 12.08 6.75
C GLY A 139 14.06 11.71 8.22
N LEU A 140 14.26 12.65 9.15
CA LEU A 140 14.10 12.38 10.58
C LEU A 140 12.72 11.81 10.92
N LYS A 141 11.68 12.28 10.21
CA LYS A 141 10.31 11.79 10.38
C LYS A 141 10.18 10.33 9.96
N GLY A 142 10.75 9.94 8.83
CA GLY A 142 10.66 8.55 8.39
C GLY A 142 11.57 7.63 9.19
N ALA A 143 12.77 8.07 9.57
CA ALA A 143 13.67 7.31 10.42
C ALA A 143 13.03 6.97 11.78
N LEU A 144 12.39 7.94 12.44
CA LEU A 144 11.63 7.70 13.69
C LEU A 144 10.43 6.78 13.46
N ALA A 145 9.67 7.00 12.39
CA ALA A 145 8.50 6.18 12.10
C ALA A 145 8.89 4.73 11.76
N ALA A 146 10.02 4.50 11.09
CA ALA A 146 10.51 3.17 10.79
C ALA A 146 10.92 2.42 12.05
N VAL A 147 11.57 3.09 13.01
CA VAL A 147 11.92 2.49 14.30
C VAL A 147 10.69 2.20 15.14
N GLY A 148 9.73 3.14 15.21
CA GLY A 148 8.50 2.98 15.98
C GLY A 148 7.55 1.90 15.43
N ASN A 149 7.60 1.61 14.12
CA ASN A 149 6.82 0.55 13.49
C ASN A 149 7.58 -0.78 13.55
N ARG A 150 7.41 -1.53 14.64
CA ARG A 150 8.09 -2.82 14.87
C ARG A 150 7.57 -3.98 14.01
N LEU A 151 6.50 -3.77 13.23
CA LEU A 151 5.78 -4.84 12.53
C LEU A 151 5.32 -5.94 13.49
N ASP A 152 4.73 -5.53 14.61
CA ASP A 152 4.18 -6.41 15.65
C ASP A 152 2.87 -7.11 15.21
N GLY A 153 2.28 -6.72 14.07
CA GLY A 153 1.06 -7.30 13.49
C GLY A 153 1.30 -7.93 12.11
N ASP A 154 0.34 -7.77 11.18
CA ASP A 154 0.46 -8.27 9.81
C ASP A 154 1.68 -7.66 9.12
N HIS A 155 2.43 -8.50 8.42
CA HIS A 155 3.64 -8.13 7.69
C HIS A 155 3.94 -9.13 6.58
N THR A 156 4.76 -8.70 5.66
CA THR A 156 5.22 -9.45 4.49
C THR A 156 6.72 -9.32 4.33
N TYR A 157 7.27 -9.93 3.30
CA TYR A 157 8.67 -9.81 2.97
C TYR A 157 8.87 -9.31 1.54
N GLU A 158 9.96 -8.59 1.31
CA GLU A 158 10.41 -8.21 -0.03
C GLU A 158 11.90 -8.50 -0.18
N LEU A 159 12.27 -9.32 -1.16
CA LEU A 159 13.66 -9.53 -1.56
C LEU A 159 13.99 -8.46 -2.59
N LEU A 160 14.89 -7.56 -2.25
CA LEU A 160 15.40 -6.54 -3.16
C LEU A 160 16.75 -6.98 -3.71
N ALA A 161 16.80 -7.18 -5.02
CA ALA A 161 18.04 -7.39 -5.75
C ALA A 161 18.51 -6.08 -6.37
N TYR A 162 19.82 -5.85 -6.38
CA TYR A 162 20.46 -4.63 -6.89
C TYR A 162 21.40 -4.94 -8.04
N ARG A 163 21.52 -3.98 -8.96
CA ARG A 163 22.32 -4.09 -10.19
C ARG A 163 23.73 -3.55 -9.95
N ARG A 164 24.69 -4.06 -10.70
CA ARG A 164 26.03 -3.48 -10.73
C ARG A 164 25.98 -2.05 -11.31
N PRO A 165 26.87 -1.13 -10.88
CA PRO A 165 26.86 0.26 -11.32
C PRO A 165 26.86 0.44 -12.85
N GLU A 166 27.54 -0.44 -13.60
CA GLU A 166 27.60 -0.38 -15.07
C GLU A 166 26.25 -0.62 -15.78
N TYR A 167 25.23 -1.10 -15.05
CA TYR A 167 23.87 -1.30 -15.55
C TYR A 167 22.88 -0.19 -15.13
N TRP A 168 23.28 0.74 -14.26
CA TRP A 168 22.38 1.79 -13.79
C TRP A 168 21.91 2.68 -14.95
N GLY A 169 20.63 3.06 -14.94
CA GLY A 169 20.01 3.83 -16.03
C GLY A 169 19.67 3.04 -17.30
N LYS A 170 20.19 1.82 -17.48
CA LYS A 170 19.85 0.96 -18.63
C LYS A 170 18.51 0.24 -18.40
N PRO A 171 17.79 -0.20 -19.45
CA PRO A 171 16.65 -1.10 -19.29
C PRO A 171 17.00 -2.33 -18.43
N ARG A 172 16.07 -2.77 -17.58
CA ARG A 172 16.27 -3.93 -16.70
C ARG A 172 16.10 -5.21 -17.50
N GLY A 173 17.14 -6.04 -17.52
CA GLY A 173 17.15 -7.27 -18.32
C GLY A 173 16.51 -8.45 -17.59
N ILE A 174 15.18 -8.55 -17.53
CA ILE A 174 14.48 -9.69 -16.90
C ILE A 174 13.47 -10.31 -17.88
N ASP A 175 13.44 -11.64 -17.95
CA ASP A 175 12.49 -12.35 -18.82
C ASP A 175 11.08 -12.33 -18.23
N SER A 176 10.13 -11.72 -18.96
CA SER A 176 8.74 -11.58 -18.52
C SER A 176 8.02 -12.91 -18.32
N THR A 177 8.38 -13.93 -19.11
CA THR A 177 7.77 -15.25 -19.05
C THR A 177 8.20 -15.99 -17.79
N SER A 178 9.47 -15.85 -17.37
CA SER A 178 9.96 -16.37 -16.10
C SER A 178 9.24 -15.74 -14.91
N VAL A 179 8.99 -14.41 -14.93
CA VAL A 179 8.23 -13.73 -13.87
C VAL A 179 6.80 -14.24 -13.79
N TYR A 180 6.11 -14.38 -14.92
CA TYR A 180 4.77 -14.95 -14.96
C TYR A 180 4.73 -16.39 -14.44
N THR A 181 5.70 -17.21 -14.85
CA THR A 181 5.80 -18.61 -14.42
C THR A 181 6.02 -18.70 -12.91
N MET A 182 6.93 -17.90 -12.37
CA MET A 182 7.19 -17.77 -10.93
C MET A 182 5.94 -17.35 -10.15
N ASP A 183 5.26 -16.27 -10.58
CA ASP A 183 4.07 -15.75 -9.90
C ASP A 183 2.92 -16.77 -9.92
N LYS A 184 2.73 -17.45 -11.05
CA LYS A 184 1.72 -18.51 -11.21
C LYS A 184 2.03 -19.75 -10.37
N GLN A 185 3.29 -20.20 -10.34
CA GLN A 185 3.71 -21.40 -9.63
C GLN A 185 3.60 -21.23 -8.12
N LEU A 186 4.03 -20.08 -7.60
CA LEU A 186 4.05 -19.80 -6.16
C LEU A 186 2.70 -19.30 -5.62
N GLY A 187 1.81 -18.85 -6.51
CA GLY A 187 0.42 -18.55 -6.19
C GLY A 187 0.28 -17.59 -5.01
N LYS A 188 -0.44 -17.99 -3.94
CA LYS A 188 -0.67 -17.15 -2.77
C LYS A 188 0.58 -16.88 -1.92
N ALA A 189 1.68 -17.60 -2.13
CA ALA A 189 2.92 -17.41 -1.38
C ALA A 189 3.67 -16.14 -1.81
N VAL A 190 3.39 -15.61 -3.00
CA VAL A 190 3.93 -14.36 -3.53
C VAL A 190 2.80 -13.41 -3.92
N PHE A 191 3.07 -12.11 -4.12
CA PHE A 191 2.03 -11.17 -4.55
C PHE A 191 2.53 -9.93 -5.25
N ASN A 192 1.66 -9.31 -6.07
CA ASN A 192 1.96 -8.07 -6.79
C ASN A 192 3.28 -8.13 -7.60
N ASN A 193 3.65 -9.29 -8.16
CA ASN A 193 4.87 -9.41 -8.98
C ASN A 193 4.57 -9.28 -10.48
N TYR A 194 3.35 -9.63 -10.90
CA TYR A 194 2.90 -9.60 -12.29
C TYR A 194 1.44 -9.12 -12.39
N ASP A 195 1.11 -8.39 -13.45
CA ASP A 195 -0.28 -8.06 -13.80
C ASP A 195 -0.77 -8.97 -14.93
N PRO A 196 -1.64 -9.96 -14.64
CA PRO A 196 -2.10 -10.92 -15.65
C PRO A 196 -2.99 -10.28 -16.73
N GLU A 197 -3.62 -9.14 -16.46
CA GLU A 197 -4.49 -8.46 -17.45
C GLU A 197 -3.68 -7.80 -18.56
N THR A 198 -2.53 -7.21 -18.23
CA THR A 198 -1.73 -6.41 -19.18
C THR A 198 -0.41 -7.07 -19.57
N GLY A 199 -0.03 -8.15 -18.90
CA GLY A 199 1.28 -8.79 -19.04
C GLY A 199 2.44 -7.99 -18.44
N ARG A 200 2.13 -6.97 -17.63
CA ARG A 200 3.13 -6.06 -17.07
C ARG A 200 3.85 -6.70 -15.88
N ILE A 201 5.17 -6.64 -15.89
CA ILE A 201 6.02 -6.93 -14.73
C ILE A 201 5.87 -5.80 -13.70
N LEU A 202 5.65 -6.17 -12.43
CA LEU A 202 5.44 -5.23 -11.33
C LEU A 202 6.63 -5.16 -10.35
N ILE A 203 7.55 -6.14 -10.41
CA ILE A 203 8.73 -6.21 -9.54
C ILE A 203 9.87 -5.27 -9.95
N THR A 204 9.88 -4.78 -11.18
CA THR A 204 10.94 -3.90 -11.68
C THR A 204 10.55 -2.42 -11.56
N PRO A 205 11.36 -1.60 -10.88
CA PRO A 205 11.14 -0.17 -10.87
C PRO A 205 11.46 0.46 -12.24
N HIS A 206 11.04 1.72 -12.39
CA HIS A 206 11.31 2.54 -13.57
C HIS A 206 12.33 3.62 -13.18
N GLY A 207 13.28 3.89 -14.07
CA GLY A 207 14.27 4.96 -13.87
C GLY A 207 15.67 4.44 -13.53
N PRO A 208 16.58 5.35 -13.13
CA PRO A 208 18.01 5.10 -12.99
C PRO A 208 18.42 4.47 -11.65
N ASP A 209 17.45 4.09 -10.82
CA ASP A 209 17.69 3.57 -9.48
C ASP A 209 18.48 2.23 -9.52
N PRO A 210 19.22 1.90 -8.43
CA PRO A 210 20.07 0.70 -8.37
C PRO A 210 19.28 -0.60 -8.22
N VAL A 211 17.97 -0.56 -7.95
CA VAL A 211 17.17 -1.77 -7.72
C VAL A 211 16.97 -2.48 -9.05
N TYR A 212 17.35 -3.75 -9.09
CA TYR A 212 17.07 -4.61 -10.23
C TYR A 212 15.59 -5.01 -10.22
N PHE A 213 15.15 -5.67 -9.15
CA PHE A 213 13.78 -6.06 -8.92
C PHE A 213 13.50 -6.27 -7.43
N GLY A 214 12.22 -6.25 -7.05
CA GLY A 214 11.74 -6.58 -5.72
C GLY A 214 10.66 -7.66 -5.76
N ILE A 215 10.96 -8.87 -5.25
CA ILE A 215 9.98 -9.96 -5.17
C ILE A 215 9.26 -9.86 -3.82
N ARG A 216 7.93 -9.86 -3.82
CA ARG A 216 7.12 -9.80 -2.60
C ARG A 216 6.43 -11.12 -2.31
N GLY A 217 6.38 -11.49 -1.03
CA GLY A 217 5.77 -12.74 -0.60
C GLY A 217 5.55 -12.87 0.91
N GLU A 218 5.02 -14.04 1.28
CA GLU A 218 4.57 -14.34 2.64
C GLU A 218 5.68 -14.83 3.57
N ALA A 219 6.73 -15.44 3.03
CA ALA A 219 7.82 -16.05 3.79
C ALA A 219 9.18 -15.83 3.09
N PRO A 220 10.28 -15.72 3.85
CA PRO A 220 11.60 -15.43 3.29
C PRO A 220 12.15 -16.57 2.42
N GLU A 221 11.87 -17.83 2.75
CA GLU A 221 12.28 -19.01 1.95
C GLU A 221 11.64 -19.00 0.57
N VAL A 222 10.36 -18.63 0.49
CA VAL A 222 9.61 -18.49 -0.77
C VAL A 222 10.25 -17.46 -1.68
N LEU A 223 10.86 -16.39 -1.13
CA LEU A 223 11.53 -15.37 -1.93
C LEU A 223 12.82 -15.89 -2.57
N ILE A 224 13.53 -16.79 -1.91
CA ILE A 224 14.73 -17.45 -2.47
C ILE A 224 14.31 -18.44 -3.56
N GLU A 225 13.25 -19.22 -3.33
CA GLU A 225 12.67 -20.08 -4.36
C GLU A 225 12.24 -19.25 -5.57
N ALA A 226 11.50 -18.16 -5.35
CA ALA A 226 11.07 -17.24 -6.40
C ALA A 226 12.25 -16.68 -7.20
N LEU A 227 13.32 -16.28 -6.53
CA LEU A 227 14.54 -15.80 -7.17
C LEU A 227 15.15 -16.85 -8.12
N SER A 228 15.17 -18.13 -7.71
CA SER A 228 15.73 -19.23 -8.51
C SER A 228 14.93 -19.53 -9.80
N LEU A 229 13.65 -19.12 -9.85
CA LEU A 229 12.77 -19.30 -11.00
C LEU A 229 12.90 -18.19 -12.04
N LEU A 230 13.56 -17.08 -11.72
CA LEU A 230 13.74 -15.94 -12.63
C LEU A 230 14.87 -16.19 -13.63
N LYS A 231 14.64 -15.82 -14.89
CA LYS A 231 15.68 -15.76 -15.92
C LYS A 231 16.16 -14.32 -16.08
N LEU A 232 17.43 -14.10 -15.77
CA LEU A 232 18.07 -12.79 -15.68
C LEU A 232 19.07 -12.61 -16.82
N ASN A 233 19.02 -11.46 -17.49
CA ASN A 233 19.92 -11.11 -18.60
C ASN A 233 21.09 -10.21 -18.15
N GLU A 234 21.23 -9.99 -16.85
CA GLU A 234 22.34 -9.26 -16.23
C GLU A 234 22.59 -9.82 -14.82
N PRO A 235 23.83 -9.75 -14.31
CA PRO A 235 24.17 -10.31 -13.01
C PRO A 235 23.58 -9.48 -11.86
N ILE A 236 23.17 -10.16 -10.80
CA ILE A 236 22.85 -9.52 -9.52
C ILE A 236 24.16 -9.11 -8.85
N ASP A 237 24.21 -7.89 -8.32
CA ASP A 237 25.34 -7.40 -7.53
C ASP A 237 25.21 -7.82 -6.06
N ARG A 238 24.01 -7.66 -5.50
CA ARG A 238 23.65 -8.06 -4.14
C ARG A 238 22.15 -8.18 -4.00
N TRP A 239 21.69 -8.90 -2.98
CA TRP A 239 20.28 -8.90 -2.59
C TRP A 239 20.13 -9.02 -1.07
N VAL A 240 19.04 -8.46 -0.55
CA VAL A 240 18.67 -8.52 0.87
C VAL A 240 17.17 -8.75 0.98
N ILE A 241 16.75 -9.60 1.93
CA ILE A 241 15.36 -9.76 2.31
C ILE A 241 15.00 -8.75 3.40
N PHE A 242 13.95 -7.98 3.14
CA PHE A 242 13.35 -7.04 4.08
C PHE A 242 12.05 -7.61 4.64
N ARG A 243 11.78 -7.34 5.92
CA ARG A 243 10.44 -7.50 6.51
C ARG A 243 9.68 -6.18 6.38
N THR A 244 8.42 -6.21 6.00
CA THR A 244 7.75 -5.00 5.49
C THR A 244 6.28 -4.91 5.89
N ASN A 245 5.73 -3.70 5.93
CA ASN A 245 4.28 -3.48 6.02
C ASN A 245 3.59 -3.46 4.64
N GLN A 246 4.27 -3.81 3.56
CA GLN A 246 3.67 -3.85 2.23
C GLN A 246 2.60 -4.93 2.15
N GLY A 247 1.55 -4.65 1.39
CA GLY A 247 0.44 -5.58 1.25
C GLY A 247 -0.43 -5.76 2.50
N THR A 248 -0.32 -4.93 3.53
CA THR A 248 -1.05 -5.10 4.81
C THR A 248 -2.27 -4.18 4.96
N ALA A 249 -2.39 -3.16 4.12
CA ALA A 249 -3.34 -2.04 4.25
C ALA A 249 -3.18 -1.22 5.54
N GLN A 250 -1.98 -1.21 6.15
CA GLN A 250 -1.74 -0.51 7.42
C GLN A 250 -2.18 0.96 7.41
N HIS A 251 -1.99 1.70 6.30
CA HIS A 251 -2.43 3.12 6.21
C HIS A 251 -3.95 3.32 6.16
N LEU A 252 -4.71 2.26 5.91
CA LEU A 252 -6.16 2.28 5.80
C LEU A 252 -6.85 1.70 7.04
N MET A 253 -6.12 1.41 8.12
CA MET A 253 -6.71 0.89 9.36
C MET A 253 -7.27 1.97 10.29
N ASN A 254 -7.15 3.25 9.92
CA ASN A 254 -7.67 4.38 10.69
C ASN A 254 -9.05 4.80 10.18
N GLU A 255 -10.06 4.86 11.06
CA GLU A 255 -11.37 5.40 10.71
C GLU A 255 -11.27 6.93 10.58
N LEU A 256 -11.62 7.46 9.42
CA LEU A 256 -11.60 8.89 9.17
C LEU A 256 -12.88 9.53 9.71
N ASN A 257 -12.73 10.61 10.46
CA ASN A 257 -13.86 11.40 10.93
C ASN A 257 -14.48 12.21 9.76
N PRO A 258 -15.72 11.93 9.33
CA PRO A 258 -16.39 12.65 8.24
C PRO A 258 -16.45 14.18 8.45
N LYS A 259 -16.59 14.62 9.70
CA LYS A 259 -16.74 16.03 10.07
C LYS A 259 -15.42 16.80 9.96
N SER A 260 -14.28 16.11 9.99
CA SER A 260 -12.96 16.73 10.09
C SER A 260 -11.91 16.11 9.17
N LEU A 261 -12.31 15.61 7.99
CA LEU A 261 -11.39 15.06 6.99
C LEU A 261 -10.27 16.07 6.69
N LYS A 262 -8.99 15.77 6.93
CA LYS A 262 -7.88 16.67 6.57
C LYS A 262 -7.26 16.24 5.26
N ALA A 263 -6.66 17.20 4.56
CA ALA A 263 -5.92 16.86 3.34
C ALA A 263 -4.77 15.91 3.68
N TYR A 264 -4.57 14.93 2.82
CA TYR A 264 -3.51 13.91 2.91
C TYR A 264 -3.71 12.87 4.04
N ASP A 265 -4.85 12.89 4.72
CA ASP A 265 -5.20 11.79 5.62
C ASP A 265 -5.42 10.50 4.84
N SER A 266 -5.06 9.37 5.45
CA SER A 266 -5.29 8.01 4.95
C SER A 266 -6.12 7.22 5.96
N GLY A 267 -7.10 6.48 5.46
CA GLY A 267 -8.00 5.71 6.31
C GLY A 267 -9.22 5.22 5.56
N TYR A 268 -10.25 4.85 6.31
CA TYR A 268 -11.53 4.39 5.77
C TYR A 268 -12.71 5.18 6.32
N VAL A 269 -13.81 5.14 5.59
CA VAL A 269 -15.11 5.68 6.00
C VAL A 269 -16.18 4.65 5.72
N ARG A 270 -17.10 4.46 6.68
CA ARG A 270 -18.33 3.69 6.52
C ARG A 270 -19.50 4.63 6.26
N GLY A 271 -20.30 4.33 5.25
CA GLY A 271 -21.43 5.17 4.90
C GLY A 271 -22.40 4.49 3.93
N ILE A 272 -23.54 5.13 3.75
CA ILE A 272 -24.59 4.69 2.83
C ILE A 272 -24.41 5.42 1.51
N VAL A 273 -24.46 4.71 0.39
CA VAL A 273 -24.44 5.33 -0.94
C VAL A 273 -25.64 6.26 -1.08
N SER A 274 -25.40 7.56 -1.27
CA SER A 274 -26.43 8.60 -1.35
C SER A 274 -26.60 9.18 -2.76
N SER A 275 -25.72 8.83 -3.70
CA SER A 275 -25.88 9.15 -5.12
C SER A 275 -25.44 7.99 -6.00
N ARG A 276 -26.11 7.83 -7.15
CA ARG A 276 -25.61 6.94 -8.22
C ARG A 276 -24.22 7.34 -8.70
N ALA A 277 -23.48 6.36 -9.21
CA ALA A 277 -22.18 6.58 -9.82
C ALA A 277 -22.29 7.44 -11.08
N ALA A 278 -21.47 8.49 -11.16
CA ALA A 278 -21.37 9.38 -12.31
C ALA A 278 -19.96 9.33 -12.90
N ILE A 279 -19.87 9.14 -14.22
CA ILE A 279 -18.60 9.20 -14.96
C ILE A 279 -18.44 10.62 -15.50
N GLU A 280 -17.37 11.30 -15.09
CA GLU A 280 -17.02 12.63 -15.58
C GLU A 280 -16.04 12.55 -16.78
N ARG A 281 -15.80 13.69 -17.46
CA ARG A 281 -14.82 13.78 -18.55
C ARG A 281 -13.45 13.29 -18.07
N GLY A 282 -12.80 12.45 -18.86
CA GLY A 282 -11.56 11.75 -18.49
C GLY A 282 -11.77 10.36 -17.88
N GLY A 283 -13.01 9.87 -17.79
CA GLY A 283 -13.32 8.49 -17.39
C GLY A 283 -13.24 8.25 -15.89
N HIS A 284 -13.14 9.31 -15.07
CA HIS A 284 -13.16 9.22 -13.62
C HIS A 284 -14.59 9.02 -13.13
N LEU A 285 -14.77 8.12 -12.17
CA LEU A 285 -16.06 7.83 -11.57
C LEU A 285 -16.13 8.48 -10.18
N PHE A 286 -17.25 9.13 -9.90
CA PHE A 286 -17.54 9.69 -8.60
C PHE A 286 -18.83 9.12 -8.03
N ILE A 287 -18.83 8.88 -6.72
CA ILE A 287 -20.03 8.61 -5.92
C ILE A 287 -20.02 9.51 -4.69
N THR A 288 -21.17 9.67 -4.06
CA THR A 288 -21.29 10.27 -2.73
C THR A 288 -21.78 9.19 -1.77
N ILE A 289 -21.14 9.12 -0.61
CA ILE A 289 -21.66 8.37 0.54
C ILE A 289 -22.07 9.35 1.63
N GLU A 290 -23.08 9.00 2.40
CA GLU A 290 -23.46 9.69 3.62
C GLU A 290 -22.90 8.92 4.82
N ALA A 291 -22.02 9.57 5.58
CA ALA A 291 -21.42 9.02 6.79
C ALA A 291 -21.64 10.01 7.93
N GLN A 292 -22.29 9.57 9.02
CA GLN A 292 -22.64 10.45 10.15
C GLN A 292 -23.39 11.72 9.70
N SER A 293 -24.32 11.58 8.75
CA SER A 293 -25.07 12.69 8.12
C SER A 293 -24.21 13.72 7.38
N ILE A 294 -22.95 13.38 7.05
CA ILE A 294 -22.05 14.21 6.24
C ILE A 294 -21.87 13.56 4.87
N PRO A 295 -22.11 14.28 3.76
CA PRO A 295 -21.83 13.79 2.43
C PRO A 295 -20.32 13.79 2.16
N ILE A 296 -19.78 12.66 1.70
CA ILE A 296 -18.39 12.50 1.31
C ILE A 296 -18.33 12.09 -0.16
N LYS A 297 -17.68 12.93 -0.97
CA LYS A 297 -17.41 12.63 -2.38
C LYS A 297 -16.21 11.68 -2.49
N CYS A 298 -16.43 10.53 -3.10
CA CYS A 298 -15.41 9.51 -3.35
C CYS A 298 -15.08 9.46 -4.84
N ALA A 299 -13.80 9.31 -5.17
CA ALA A 299 -13.31 9.22 -6.55
C ALA A 299 -12.65 7.87 -6.83
N VAL A 300 -13.01 7.31 -7.98
CA VAL A 300 -12.43 6.10 -8.56
C VAL A 300 -11.87 6.47 -9.93
N TYR A 301 -10.55 6.64 -10.01
CA TYR A 301 -9.90 7.18 -11.20
C TYR A 301 -9.84 6.17 -12.36
N GLU A 302 -9.68 6.72 -13.56
CA GLU A 302 -9.63 5.98 -14.83
C GLU A 302 -8.65 4.78 -14.78
N PRO A 303 -7.41 4.91 -14.25
CA PRO A 303 -6.43 3.82 -14.28
C PRO A 303 -6.82 2.57 -13.47
N THR A 304 -7.87 2.65 -12.63
CA THR A 304 -8.39 1.51 -11.85
C THR A 304 -9.22 0.53 -12.68
N GLY A 305 -9.48 0.84 -13.96
CA GLY A 305 -10.00 -0.12 -14.94
C GLY A 305 -11.31 -0.80 -14.49
N PRO A 306 -11.36 -2.15 -14.38
CA PRO A 306 -12.54 -2.92 -13.98
C PRO A 306 -13.16 -2.51 -12.64
N PHE A 307 -12.38 -1.91 -11.73
CA PHE A 307 -12.87 -1.45 -10.44
C PHE A 307 -14.00 -0.43 -10.56
N ARG A 308 -13.96 0.43 -11.58
CA ARG A 308 -15.05 1.37 -11.88
C ARG A 308 -16.37 0.66 -12.19
N LYS A 309 -16.32 -0.50 -12.86
CA LYS A 309 -17.52 -1.29 -13.20
C LYS A 309 -18.20 -1.86 -11.95
N ILE A 310 -17.47 -2.08 -10.87
CA ILE A 310 -18.03 -2.47 -9.57
C ILE A 310 -18.81 -1.30 -8.97
N PHE A 311 -18.22 -0.11 -8.95
CA PHE A 311 -18.88 1.09 -8.45
C PHE A 311 -20.15 1.47 -9.24
N GLN A 312 -20.18 1.21 -10.55
CA GLN A 312 -21.36 1.43 -11.39
C GLN A 312 -22.56 0.55 -11.00
N GLN A 313 -22.34 -0.58 -10.32
CA GLN A 313 -23.38 -1.50 -9.88
C GLN A 313 -23.94 -1.16 -8.49
N LEU A 314 -23.35 -0.19 -7.79
CA LEU A 314 -23.86 0.30 -6.51
C LEU A 314 -25.16 1.09 -6.72
N VAL A 315 -26.06 0.98 -5.75
CA VAL A 315 -27.34 1.70 -5.74
C VAL A 315 -27.47 2.51 -4.45
N GLU A 316 -28.32 3.54 -4.50
CA GLU A 316 -28.61 4.36 -3.33
C GLU A 316 -29.24 3.52 -2.21
N GLY A 317 -28.60 3.56 -1.04
CA GLY A 317 -28.94 2.76 0.13
C GLY A 317 -28.03 1.57 0.40
N ASP A 318 -27.04 1.28 -0.45
CA ASP A 318 -26.01 0.27 -0.14
C ASP A 318 -25.12 0.76 1.02
N LEU A 319 -24.87 -0.10 2.01
CA LEU A 319 -23.95 0.17 3.10
C LEU A 319 -22.56 -0.32 2.70
N ILE A 320 -21.61 0.60 2.64
CA ILE A 320 -20.25 0.33 2.18
C ILE A 320 -19.20 0.94 3.12
N GLU A 321 -18.01 0.37 3.06
CA GLU A 321 -16.78 0.92 3.60
C GLU A 321 -15.84 1.21 2.43
N VAL A 322 -15.32 2.43 2.36
CA VAL A 322 -14.38 2.87 1.34
C VAL A 322 -13.11 3.36 2.02
N GLY A 323 -11.96 2.83 1.62
CA GLY A 323 -10.68 3.29 2.11
C GLY A 323 -9.87 3.98 1.03
N GLY A 324 -9.09 4.98 1.44
CA GLY A 324 -8.32 5.79 0.51
C GLY A 324 -7.60 6.97 1.14
N GLY A 325 -7.05 7.80 0.26
CA GLY A 325 -6.38 9.04 0.62
C GLY A 325 -7.25 10.27 0.39
N VAL A 326 -7.24 11.22 1.32
CA VAL A 326 -7.99 12.47 1.18
C VAL A 326 -7.21 13.47 0.33
N ARG A 327 -7.72 13.76 -0.87
CA ARG A 327 -7.13 14.78 -1.75
C ARG A 327 -7.49 16.18 -1.25
N ARG A 328 -6.50 17.08 -1.24
CA ARG A 328 -6.70 18.50 -0.95
C ARG A 328 -7.75 19.10 -1.90
N ALA A 329 -8.61 19.96 -1.37
CA ALA A 329 -9.49 20.79 -2.17
C ALA A 329 -8.67 21.70 -3.11
N THR A 330 -9.22 22.00 -4.28
CA THR A 330 -8.69 22.98 -5.22
C THR A 330 -9.78 24.00 -5.51
N ALA A 331 -9.43 25.12 -6.17
CA ALA A 331 -10.42 26.12 -6.57
C ALA A 331 -11.59 25.54 -7.39
N LYS A 332 -11.33 24.44 -8.13
CA LYS A 332 -12.32 23.79 -9.00
C LYS A 332 -13.02 22.59 -8.38
N HIS A 333 -12.44 21.98 -7.34
CA HIS A 333 -12.93 20.71 -6.83
C HIS A 333 -12.86 20.66 -5.30
N PRO A 334 -13.93 20.20 -4.62
CA PRO A 334 -13.91 20.01 -3.19
C PRO A 334 -12.89 18.94 -2.78
N LYS A 335 -12.75 18.77 -1.46
CA LYS A 335 -12.05 17.65 -0.87
C LYS A 335 -12.72 16.34 -1.31
N VAL A 336 -11.93 15.34 -1.65
CA VAL A 336 -12.41 14.07 -2.21
C VAL A 336 -11.60 12.92 -1.62
N LEU A 337 -12.27 11.82 -1.31
CA LEU A 337 -11.63 10.57 -0.92
C LEU A 337 -11.24 9.77 -2.18
N ASN A 338 -9.94 9.61 -2.42
CA ASN A 338 -9.42 8.82 -3.53
C ASN A 338 -9.43 7.34 -3.14
N VAL A 339 -10.36 6.58 -3.69
CA VAL A 339 -10.63 5.20 -3.26
C VAL A 339 -9.51 4.26 -3.71
N GLU A 340 -9.03 3.45 -2.76
CA GLU A 340 -8.09 2.35 -2.95
C GLU A 340 -8.74 0.97 -2.79
N TYR A 341 -9.78 0.85 -1.94
CA TYR A 341 -10.60 -0.36 -1.83
C TYR A 341 -12.07 -0.03 -1.55
N LEU A 342 -12.92 -0.99 -1.88
CA LEU A 342 -14.33 -1.00 -1.53
C LEU A 342 -14.64 -2.28 -0.78
N LYS A 343 -15.27 -2.16 0.40
CA LYS A 343 -15.88 -3.29 1.09
C LYS A 343 -17.39 -3.06 1.14
N ILE A 344 -18.12 -3.95 0.51
CA ILE A 344 -19.58 -3.95 0.52
C ILE A 344 -20.00 -4.68 1.79
N ILE A 345 -20.61 -3.95 2.73
CA ILE A 345 -21.05 -4.48 4.01
C ILE A 345 -22.45 -5.07 3.85
N GLN A 346 -23.36 -4.33 3.23
CA GLN A 346 -24.73 -4.76 3.03
C GLN A 346 -25.28 -4.20 1.73
N LEU A 347 -25.83 -5.08 0.90
CA LEU A 347 -26.51 -4.68 -0.33
C LEU A 347 -27.99 -4.42 -0.07
N LYS A 348 -28.48 -3.28 -0.55
CA LYS A 348 -29.90 -3.00 -0.56
C LYS A 348 -30.60 -3.87 -1.59
N LYS A 349 -31.74 -4.44 -1.20
CA LYS A 349 -32.65 -5.17 -2.08
C LYS A 349 -33.22 -4.23 -3.14
N VAL A 350 -33.09 -4.61 -4.41
CA VAL A 350 -33.68 -3.87 -5.52
C VAL A 350 -35.03 -4.51 -5.83
N LEU A 351 -36.10 -3.78 -5.60
CA LEU A 351 -37.48 -4.24 -5.84
C LEU A 351 -37.99 -3.65 -7.15
N LEU A 352 -38.45 -4.50 -8.07
CA LEU A 352 -39.16 -4.07 -9.27
C LEU A 352 -40.64 -4.42 -9.18
N PRO A 353 -41.53 -3.55 -9.70
CA PRO A 353 -42.96 -3.83 -9.71
C PRO A 353 -43.27 -5.06 -10.57
N LYS A 354 -43.95 -6.04 -9.96
CA LYS A 354 -44.43 -7.23 -10.65
C LYS A 354 -45.56 -6.82 -11.59
N LYS A 355 -45.50 -7.25 -12.85
CA LYS A 355 -46.53 -6.92 -13.84
C LYS A 355 -47.88 -7.47 -13.35
N PRO A 356 -48.90 -6.62 -13.14
CA PRO A 356 -50.20 -7.08 -12.71
C PRO A 356 -50.87 -7.89 -13.84
N ILE A 357 -51.72 -8.83 -13.43
CA ILE A 357 -52.56 -9.61 -14.33
C ILE A 357 -53.91 -8.89 -14.49
N CYS A 358 -54.41 -8.83 -15.72
CA CYS A 358 -55.72 -8.25 -15.99
C CYS A 358 -56.85 -9.13 -15.41
N ASP A 359 -57.79 -8.55 -14.66
CA ASP A 359 -58.87 -9.30 -14.02
C ASP A 359 -59.83 -9.96 -15.02
N LEU A 360 -60.03 -9.32 -16.18
CA LEU A 360 -60.92 -9.79 -17.24
C LEU A 360 -60.19 -10.74 -18.19
N CYS A 361 -59.02 -10.35 -18.69
CA CYS A 361 -58.33 -11.10 -19.76
C CYS A 361 -57.35 -12.15 -19.25
N LYS A 362 -57.07 -12.15 -17.93
CA LYS A 362 -56.08 -13.01 -17.24
C LYS A 362 -54.67 -13.02 -17.85
N LYS A 363 -54.34 -12.02 -18.69
CA LYS A 363 -53.02 -11.85 -19.30
C LYS A 363 -52.20 -10.77 -18.58
N PRO A 364 -50.85 -10.85 -18.59
CA PRO A 364 -49.98 -9.81 -18.06
C PRO A 364 -50.20 -8.46 -18.75
N MET A 365 -50.31 -7.39 -17.96
CA MET A 365 -50.54 -6.04 -18.46
C MET A 365 -49.22 -5.36 -18.89
N LYS A 366 -49.28 -4.42 -19.84
CA LYS A 366 -48.11 -3.70 -20.38
C LYS A 366 -47.88 -2.42 -19.57
N SER A 367 -46.65 -2.17 -19.11
CA SER A 367 -46.28 -0.90 -18.47
C SER A 367 -46.44 0.27 -19.46
N LYS A 368 -47.00 1.38 -18.99
CA LYS A 368 -47.08 2.64 -19.74
C LYS A 368 -45.99 3.64 -19.33
N GLY A 369 -44.94 3.18 -18.63
CA GLY A 369 -43.77 3.99 -18.30
C GLY A 369 -44.08 5.05 -17.24
N SER A 370 -43.93 6.32 -17.59
CA SER A 370 -44.00 7.49 -16.69
C SER A 370 -45.32 7.62 -15.93
N GLY A 371 -46.41 7.03 -16.42
CA GLY A 371 -47.71 7.04 -15.73
C GLY A 371 -47.78 6.17 -14.48
N GLY A 372 -46.80 5.27 -14.24
CA GLY A 372 -46.79 4.39 -13.05
C GLY A 372 -47.91 3.34 -13.02
N TYR A 373 -48.60 3.12 -14.14
CA TYR A 373 -49.65 2.12 -14.30
C TYR A 373 -49.38 1.19 -15.48
N TYR A 374 -50.09 0.07 -15.47
CA TYR A 374 -50.09 -0.97 -16.47
C TYR A 374 -51.45 -1.01 -17.14
N GLU A 375 -51.47 -1.24 -18.45
CA GLU A 375 -52.70 -1.27 -19.25
C GLU A 375 -52.84 -2.62 -19.95
N CYS A 376 -54.05 -3.19 -19.92
CA CYS A 376 -54.35 -4.40 -20.66
C CYS A 376 -54.52 -4.08 -22.15
N ARG A 377 -53.76 -4.75 -23.01
CA ARG A 377 -53.85 -4.55 -24.48
C ARG A 377 -55.21 -4.92 -25.07
N LYS A 378 -55.99 -5.78 -24.41
CA LYS A 378 -57.24 -6.33 -24.96
C LYS A 378 -58.49 -5.58 -24.48
N CYS A 379 -58.57 -5.24 -23.20
CA CYS A 379 -59.76 -4.57 -22.62
C CYS A 379 -59.50 -3.12 -22.16
N GLY A 380 -58.28 -2.60 -22.28
CA GLY A 380 -57.95 -1.22 -21.90
C GLY A 380 -57.92 -0.92 -20.40
N SER A 381 -58.28 -1.88 -19.54
CA SER A 381 -58.24 -1.69 -18.07
C SER A 381 -56.84 -1.29 -17.59
N LYS A 382 -56.79 -0.44 -16.56
CA LYS A 382 -55.56 0.09 -15.96
C LYS A 382 -55.40 -0.41 -14.53
N LYS A 383 -54.18 -0.81 -14.15
CA LYS A 383 -53.82 -1.21 -12.78
C LYS A 383 -52.44 -0.71 -12.41
N ARG A 384 -52.21 -0.45 -11.12
CA ARG A 384 -50.86 -0.28 -10.56
C ARG A 384 -50.33 -1.63 -10.08
N ALA A 385 -49.01 -1.78 -10.02
CA ALA A 385 -48.41 -2.94 -9.38
C ALA A 385 -48.58 -2.81 -7.87
N THR A 386 -49.11 -3.84 -7.23
CA THR A 386 -49.25 -3.98 -5.78
C THR A 386 -48.20 -4.92 -5.19
N GLU A 387 -47.67 -5.81 -6.03
CA GLU A 387 -46.61 -6.75 -5.69
C GLU A 387 -45.29 -6.30 -6.28
N PHE A 388 -44.20 -6.54 -5.56
CA PHE A 388 -42.85 -6.28 -6.00
C PHE A 388 -42.03 -7.57 -5.94
N ILE A 389 -41.17 -7.74 -6.93
CA ILE A 389 -40.21 -8.85 -6.99
C ILE A 389 -38.80 -8.33 -6.73
N GLU A 390 -38.05 -9.09 -5.94
CA GLU A 390 -36.64 -8.82 -5.72
C GLU A 390 -35.84 -9.17 -6.98
N VAL A 391 -35.04 -8.22 -7.46
CA VAL A 391 -34.13 -8.42 -8.59
C VAL A 391 -32.79 -8.90 -8.05
N PRO A 392 -32.32 -10.08 -8.49
CA PRO A 392 -31.00 -10.55 -8.10
C PRO A 392 -29.93 -9.59 -8.61
N ARG A 393 -28.99 -9.25 -7.74
CA ARG A 393 -27.83 -8.41 -8.09
C ARG A 393 -26.63 -9.29 -8.40
N SER A 394 -25.86 -8.92 -9.42
CA SER A 394 -24.57 -9.55 -9.75
C SER A 394 -23.50 -9.26 -8.71
N LEU A 395 -23.63 -8.11 -8.03
CA LEU A 395 -22.73 -7.66 -6.99
C LEU A 395 -22.93 -8.49 -5.71
N LYS A 396 -21.84 -8.81 -5.01
CA LYS A 396 -21.86 -9.58 -3.75
C LYS A 396 -21.28 -8.74 -2.63
N GLU A 397 -21.60 -9.10 -1.40
CA GLU A 397 -20.93 -8.54 -0.22
C GLU A 397 -19.49 -9.06 -0.16
N GLY A 398 -18.57 -8.22 0.34
CA GLY A 398 -17.15 -8.53 0.36
C GLY A 398 -16.25 -7.40 -0.12
N VAL A 399 -14.97 -7.71 -0.31
CA VAL A 399 -13.92 -6.75 -0.62
C VAL A 399 -13.60 -6.76 -2.11
N TYR A 400 -13.49 -5.57 -2.67
CA TYR A 400 -13.15 -5.29 -4.06
C TYR A 400 -11.93 -4.38 -4.11
N LEU A 401 -11.01 -4.69 -5.02
CA LEU A 401 -9.77 -3.95 -5.26
C LEU A 401 -9.62 -3.58 -6.74
N PRO A 402 -8.84 -2.55 -7.06
CA PRO A 402 -8.35 -2.32 -8.41
C PRO A 402 -7.39 -3.42 -8.86
N PRO A 403 -7.03 -3.49 -10.15
CA PRO A 403 -6.08 -4.48 -10.65
C PRO A 403 -4.67 -4.25 -10.06
N PRO A 404 -3.80 -5.28 -10.04
CA PRO A 404 -2.47 -5.22 -9.43
C PRO A 404 -1.60 -4.04 -9.88
N ARG A 405 -1.68 -3.65 -11.16
CA ARG A 405 -0.95 -2.48 -11.70
C ARG A 405 -1.30 -1.13 -11.04
N ALA A 406 -2.45 -1.05 -10.38
CA ALA A 406 -2.95 0.13 -9.67
C ALA A 406 -2.81 0.00 -8.14
N HIS A 407 -2.35 -1.15 -7.64
CA HIS A 407 -2.02 -1.31 -6.23
C HIS A 407 -0.88 -0.37 -5.84
N ARG A 408 -1.02 0.21 -4.64
CA ARG A 408 0.08 0.89 -3.96
C ARG A 408 0.87 -0.15 -3.16
N HIS A 409 2.05 0.22 -2.68
CA HIS A 409 2.89 -0.66 -1.86
C HIS A 409 2.14 -1.23 -0.65
N LEU A 410 1.33 -0.40 0.02
CA LEU A 410 0.56 -0.82 1.19
C LEU A 410 -0.77 -1.51 0.85
N THR A 411 -1.24 -1.46 -0.40
CA THR A 411 -2.52 -2.09 -0.77
C THR A 411 -2.45 -3.59 -0.55
N LYS A 412 -3.36 -4.12 0.26
CA LYS A 412 -3.46 -5.54 0.57
C LYS A 412 -4.13 -6.33 -0.55
N PRO A 413 -3.41 -7.16 -1.31
CA PRO A 413 -3.99 -7.91 -2.43
C PRO A 413 -5.00 -8.93 -1.94
N LEU A 414 -6.03 -9.22 -2.76
CA LEU A 414 -7.10 -10.18 -2.41
C LEU A 414 -6.56 -11.55 -1.99
N GLN A 415 -5.48 -12.03 -2.62
CA GLN A 415 -4.90 -13.34 -2.31
C GLN A 415 -4.28 -13.46 -0.90
N ARG A 416 -3.99 -12.32 -0.25
CA ARG A 416 -3.48 -12.28 1.13
C ARG A 416 -4.59 -12.29 2.20
N TRP A 417 -5.85 -12.11 1.83
CA TRP A 417 -6.93 -12.11 2.82
C TRP A 417 -7.06 -13.51 3.43
N GLY A 418 -6.98 -13.59 4.76
CA GLY A 418 -6.90 -14.85 5.52
C GLY A 418 -5.47 -15.37 5.74
N LEU A 419 -4.45 -14.66 5.28
CA LEU A 419 -3.02 -14.98 5.49
C LEU A 419 -2.32 -13.95 6.40
N GLU A 420 -3.10 -13.19 7.17
CA GLU A 420 -2.58 -12.19 8.08
C GLU A 420 -1.71 -12.80 9.16
N LYS A 421 -0.55 -12.19 9.39
CA LYS A 421 0.28 -12.54 10.54
C LYS A 421 -0.22 -11.78 11.78
N HIS A 422 -0.16 -12.44 12.94
CA HIS A 422 -0.55 -11.84 14.23
C HIS A 422 0.65 -11.41 15.07
N GLY A 423 1.87 -11.56 14.55
CA GLY A 423 3.09 -11.21 15.25
C GLY A 423 4.33 -11.72 14.54
N TRP A 424 5.49 -11.25 15.00
CA TRP A 424 6.81 -11.75 14.61
C TRP A 424 7.20 -12.97 15.42
N ASP A 425 7.68 -14.03 14.78
CA ASP A 425 8.08 -15.26 15.47
C ASP A 425 9.53 -15.23 16.00
N GLY A 426 10.28 -14.15 15.71
CA GLY A 426 11.66 -13.98 16.15
C GLY A 426 12.68 -14.76 15.32
N LYS A 427 12.28 -15.42 14.22
CA LYS A 427 13.16 -16.31 13.47
C LYS A 427 13.63 -15.68 12.18
N MET A 428 14.93 -15.78 11.93
CA MET A 428 15.55 -15.44 10.66
C MET A 428 16.13 -16.70 10.03
N ILE A 429 15.95 -16.83 8.72
CA ILE A 429 16.74 -17.79 7.93
C ILE A 429 18.19 -17.34 7.89
N SER A 430 19.12 -18.29 7.80
CA SER A 430 20.56 -18.00 7.69
C SER A 430 20.87 -17.17 6.44
N LYS A 431 20.31 -17.57 5.30
CA LYS A 431 20.55 -16.94 3.99
C LYS A 431 19.55 -15.81 3.72
N TRP A 432 19.62 -14.71 4.46
CA TRP A 432 18.72 -13.55 4.28
C TRP A 432 19.35 -12.40 3.46
N TYR A 433 20.62 -12.50 3.11
CA TYR A 433 21.34 -11.60 2.20
C TYR A 433 22.31 -12.38 1.32
N TRP A 434 22.81 -11.71 0.28
CA TRP A 434 23.97 -12.15 -0.49
C TRP A 434 24.67 -10.94 -1.12
N PHE A 435 26.00 -10.95 -1.11
CA PHE A 435 26.84 -9.88 -1.67
C PHE A 435 27.90 -10.50 -2.59
N SER A 436 27.97 -10.04 -3.84
CA SER A 436 28.90 -10.61 -4.82
C SER A 436 30.37 -10.49 -4.43
N ASP A 437 30.74 -9.49 -3.62
CA ASP A 437 32.12 -9.21 -3.21
C ASP A 437 32.50 -9.75 -1.82
N LEU A 438 31.56 -10.38 -1.10
CA LEU A 438 31.85 -11.07 0.16
C LEU A 438 31.89 -12.59 0.01
N GLY A 439 31.49 -13.15 -1.14
CA GLY A 439 31.36 -14.59 -1.33
C GLY A 439 30.24 -15.20 -0.46
N ASP A 440 30.14 -16.53 -0.46
CA ASP A 440 29.33 -17.24 0.53
C ASP A 440 30.12 -17.25 1.87
N LEU A 441 29.91 -16.23 2.71
CA LEU A 441 30.40 -16.18 4.10
C LEU A 441 29.68 -17.18 4.99
#